data_AF-A0A6L9MJM9-F1
#
_entry.id   AF-A0A6L9MJM9-F1
#
_cell.length_a   1.000
_cell.length_b   1.000
_cell.length_c   1.000
_cell.angle_alpha   90.00
_cell.angle_beta   90.00
_cell.angle_gamma   90.00
#
_symmetry.space_group_name_H-M   'P 1'
#
loop_
_entity.id
_entity.type
_entity.pdbx_description
1 polymer ?
#
loop_
_entity_poly.entity_id
_entity_poly.type
_entity_poly.pdbx_seq_one_letter_code
_entity_poly.pdbx_strand_id
1 'polypeptide(L)'
;METDDRPSGEGNPTAKAGGRSRSTRDFTVARAHAEADETLAAILSAAAAAFREHGFAAASIDDVARRLGATKGLVYHYYRSKNDLFLDVCQRGMAIDFAAVAAPAASRDRAVTRLRAMAEAHLTTMLQHNDFQHAILQAVARHLGGPATGQDGERLAGVIAARDRYEMLFRRTLAEAVAEGDLAGWADASLTGKAFLAVLNAPVFWYREQPNETEADRRALVRELALFALRGAGASEAIIEEEFGS
;
A
#
# COMPACT_ATOMS: atom_id res chain seq x y z
N MET A 1 35.50 -69.32 22.88
CA MET A 1 34.64 -68.82 23.97
C MET A 1 34.14 -67.44 23.58
N GLU A 2 33.01 -67.28 22.89
CA GLU A 2 31.83 -68.17 22.76
C GLU A 2 31.19 -68.51 24.12
N THR A 3 29.86 -68.59 24.26
CA THR A 3 28.74 -68.36 23.31
C THR A 3 27.93 -67.13 23.80
N ASP A 4 27.14 -66.38 23.03
CA ASP A 4 25.94 -66.70 22.22
C ASP A 4 24.85 -67.54 22.94
N ASP A 5 23.69 -66.92 23.18
CA ASP A 5 22.36 -67.53 22.97
C ASP A 5 21.23 -66.46 23.04
N ARG A 6 20.20 -66.64 22.22
CA ARG A 6 18.85 -66.03 22.18
C ARG A 6 18.00 -66.96 21.31
N PRO A 7 16.72 -67.28 21.62
CA PRO A 7 15.65 -66.29 21.79
C PRO A 7 14.68 -66.70 22.96
N SER A 8 13.35 -66.48 23.02
CA SER A 8 12.36 -65.84 22.12
C SER A 8 11.10 -65.39 22.88
N GLY A 9 10.39 -64.41 22.31
CA GLY A 9 8.97 -64.11 22.60
C GLY A 9 8.65 -63.47 23.98
N GLU A 10 7.49 -62.84 24.16
CA GLU A 10 6.55 -62.24 23.18
C GLU A 10 5.63 -61.26 23.91
N GLY A 11 5.22 -60.13 23.30
CA GLY A 11 4.22 -59.23 23.90
C GLY A 11 4.37 -57.74 23.62
N ASN A 12 3.60 -57.23 22.67
CA ASN A 12 3.22 -55.81 22.54
C ASN A 12 1.80 -55.78 21.98
N PRO A 13 0.83 -55.17 22.69
CA PRO A 13 0.43 -53.80 22.34
C PRO A 13 0.14 -52.95 23.62
N THR A 14 0.04 -51.62 23.64
CA THR A 14 -0.40 -50.63 22.63
C THR A 14 0.31 -49.28 22.84
N ALA A 15 0.83 -48.67 21.77
CA ALA A 15 1.17 -47.24 21.79
C ALA A 15 -0.03 -46.43 21.27
N LYS A 16 -0.72 -45.68 22.14
CA LYS A 16 -1.85 -44.81 21.72
C LYS A 16 -1.33 -43.58 20.97
N ALA A 17 -1.47 -43.60 19.64
CA ALA A 17 -1.12 -42.49 18.75
C ALA A 17 -2.08 -41.29 18.85
N GLY A 18 -2.04 -40.56 19.96
CA GLY A 18 -2.85 -39.35 20.22
C GLY A 18 -2.38 -38.10 19.45
N GLY A 19 -2.27 -38.18 18.12
CA GLY A 19 -1.48 -37.22 17.33
C GLY A 19 -2.07 -36.78 15.98
N ARG A 20 -3.40 -36.70 15.80
CA ARG A 20 -4.02 -36.29 14.51
C ARG A 20 -5.13 -35.23 14.55
N SER A 21 -5.50 -34.68 15.72
CA SER A 21 -6.69 -33.80 15.83
C SER A 21 -6.46 -32.27 15.85
N ARG A 22 -5.21 -31.77 15.89
CA ARG A 22 -4.93 -30.31 15.84
C ARG A 22 -4.89 -29.80 14.39
N SER A 23 -3.96 -30.36 13.59
CA SER A 23 -3.73 -30.03 12.18
C SER A 23 -4.99 -29.68 11.37
N THR A 24 -5.99 -30.58 11.27
CA THR A 24 -7.16 -30.33 10.40
C THR A 24 -8.00 -29.12 10.82
N ARG A 25 -8.02 -28.76 12.12
CA ARG A 25 -8.75 -27.58 12.63
C ARG A 25 -7.96 -26.30 12.38
N ASP A 26 -6.66 -26.35 12.64
CA ASP A 26 -5.77 -25.19 12.45
C ASP A 26 -5.78 -24.76 10.96
N PHE A 27 -5.82 -25.73 10.03
CA PHE A 27 -5.93 -25.48 8.59
C PHE A 27 -7.31 -24.95 8.15
N THR A 28 -8.44 -25.42 8.71
CA THR A 28 -9.76 -24.86 8.36
C THR A 28 -9.96 -23.45 8.90
N VAL A 29 -9.41 -23.14 10.09
CA VAL A 29 -9.40 -21.78 10.63
C VAL A 29 -8.55 -20.85 9.77
N ALA A 30 -7.32 -21.24 9.41
CA ALA A 30 -6.45 -20.45 8.54
C ALA A 30 -7.09 -20.16 7.17
N ARG A 31 -7.77 -21.14 6.57
CA ARG A 31 -8.51 -20.96 5.30
C ARG A 31 -9.68 -19.98 5.45
N ALA A 32 -10.46 -20.08 6.53
CA ALA A 32 -11.59 -19.18 6.79
C ALA A 32 -11.13 -17.72 7.01
N HIS A 33 -9.95 -17.51 7.60
CA HIS A 33 -9.34 -16.17 7.68
C HIS A 33 -8.94 -15.64 6.30
N ALA A 34 -8.26 -16.43 5.47
CA ALA A 34 -7.91 -16.03 4.11
C ALA A 34 -9.15 -15.69 3.25
N GLU A 35 -10.20 -16.52 3.32
CA GLU A 35 -11.49 -16.28 2.65
C GLU A 35 -12.16 -14.97 3.12
N ALA A 36 -12.01 -14.60 4.39
CA ALA A 36 -12.50 -13.34 4.94
C ALA A 36 -11.64 -12.12 4.53
N ASP A 37 -10.31 -12.26 4.51
CA ASP A 37 -9.38 -11.21 4.10
C ASP A 37 -9.51 -10.89 2.60
N GLU A 38 -9.67 -11.91 1.75
CA GLU A 38 -9.99 -11.75 0.32
C GLU A 38 -11.33 -11.04 0.12
N THR A 39 -12.36 -11.43 0.89
CA THR A 39 -13.69 -10.79 0.86
C THR A 39 -13.60 -9.31 1.26
N LEU A 40 -12.85 -9.00 2.33
CA LEU A 40 -12.63 -7.64 2.80
C LEU A 40 -11.87 -6.79 1.77
N ALA A 41 -10.81 -7.34 1.16
CA ALA A 41 -10.08 -6.67 0.09
C ALA A 41 -10.97 -6.35 -1.12
N ALA A 42 -11.86 -7.28 -1.51
CA ALA A 42 -12.82 -7.08 -2.59
C ALA A 42 -13.86 -5.99 -2.27
N ILE A 43 -14.38 -5.95 -1.03
CA ILE A 43 -15.26 -4.88 -0.54
C ILE A 43 -14.57 -3.51 -0.60
N LEU A 44 -13.32 -3.43 -0.14
CA LEU A 44 -12.55 -2.18 -0.12
C LEU A 44 -12.25 -1.66 -1.53
N SER A 45 -11.87 -2.53 -2.48
CA SER A 45 -11.67 -2.14 -3.88
C SER A 45 -12.98 -1.69 -4.55
N ALA A 46 -14.09 -2.40 -4.32
CA ALA A 46 -15.41 -2.00 -4.83
C ALA A 46 -15.86 -0.64 -4.24
N ALA A 47 -15.53 -0.38 -2.98
CA ALA A 47 -15.84 0.88 -2.30
C ALA A 47 -14.99 2.05 -2.80
N ALA A 48 -13.67 1.85 -2.95
CA ALA A 48 -12.75 2.86 -3.50
C ALA A 48 -13.24 3.35 -4.87
N ALA A 49 -13.59 2.40 -5.76
CA ALA A 49 -14.12 2.71 -7.08
C ALA A 49 -15.47 3.45 -7.03
N ALA A 50 -16.40 3.04 -6.17
CA ALA A 50 -17.68 3.74 -5.99
C ALA A 50 -17.50 5.18 -5.44
N PHE A 51 -16.54 5.39 -4.52
CA PHE A 51 -16.22 6.71 -3.99
C PHE A 51 -15.51 7.62 -5.00
N ARG A 52 -14.82 7.07 -5.99
CA ARG A 52 -14.28 7.81 -7.14
C ARG A 52 -15.36 8.14 -8.18
N GLU A 53 -16.22 7.18 -8.50
CA GLU A 53 -17.24 7.27 -9.54
C GLU A 53 -18.41 8.19 -9.17
N HIS A 54 -18.82 8.22 -7.90
CA HIS A 54 -19.98 9.00 -7.42
C HIS A 54 -19.62 10.07 -6.38
N GLY A 55 -18.37 10.11 -5.90
CA GLY A 55 -17.95 10.93 -4.77
C GLY A 55 -18.45 10.39 -3.42
N PHE A 56 -17.73 10.66 -2.32
CA PHE A 56 -18.10 10.20 -0.98
C PHE A 56 -19.53 10.59 -0.57
N ALA A 57 -20.02 11.76 -1.01
CA ALA A 57 -21.35 12.25 -0.64
C ALA A 57 -22.49 11.38 -1.21
N ALA A 58 -22.48 11.10 -2.52
CA ALA A 58 -23.59 10.42 -3.20
C ALA A 58 -23.50 8.88 -3.19
N ALA A 59 -22.29 8.31 -3.13
CA ALA A 59 -22.11 6.86 -3.01
C ALA A 59 -22.80 6.28 -1.74
N SER A 60 -23.21 5.01 -1.79
CA SER A 60 -23.82 4.29 -0.67
C SER A 60 -23.25 2.87 -0.50
N ILE A 61 -23.50 2.24 0.65
CA ILE A 61 -23.14 0.83 0.89
C ILE A 61 -23.85 -0.10 -0.11
N ASP A 62 -25.06 0.27 -0.55
CA ASP A 62 -25.80 -0.47 -1.57
C ASP A 62 -25.11 -0.42 -2.94
N ASP A 63 -24.46 0.69 -3.29
CA ASP A 63 -23.68 0.80 -4.53
C ASP A 63 -22.43 -0.07 -4.50
N VAL A 64 -21.78 -0.18 -3.34
CA VAL A 64 -20.63 -1.08 -3.13
C VAL A 64 -21.07 -2.54 -3.27
N ALA A 65 -22.18 -2.94 -2.63
CA ALA A 65 -22.72 -4.29 -2.77
C ALA A 65 -23.09 -4.62 -4.23
N ARG A 66 -23.75 -3.67 -4.91
CA ARG A 66 -24.12 -3.75 -6.33
C ARG A 66 -22.89 -3.87 -7.25
N ARG A 67 -21.83 -3.08 -7.00
CA ARG A 67 -20.57 -3.09 -7.78
C ARG A 67 -19.76 -4.37 -7.54
N LEU A 68 -19.85 -4.95 -6.34
CA LEU A 68 -19.22 -6.23 -5.98
C LEU A 68 -20.01 -7.45 -6.50
N GLY A 69 -21.24 -7.28 -7.00
CA GLY A 69 -22.14 -8.39 -7.34
C GLY A 69 -22.63 -9.18 -6.12
N ALA A 70 -22.49 -8.61 -4.92
CA ALA A 70 -22.77 -9.26 -3.64
C ALA A 70 -24.14 -8.88 -3.06
N THR A 71 -24.61 -9.65 -2.08
CA THR A 71 -25.78 -9.25 -1.30
C THR A 71 -25.44 -8.05 -0.41
N LYS A 72 -26.41 -7.15 -0.19
CA LYS A 72 -26.30 -6.05 0.77
C LYS A 72 -25.82 -6.53 2.15
N GLY A 73 -26.36 -7.67 2.59
CA GLY A 73 -26.03 -8.30 3.87
C GLY A 73 -24.54 -8.67 4.03
N LEU A 74 -23.81 -8.94 2.94
CA LEU A 74 -22.37 -9.15 3.00
C LEU A 74 -21.64 -7.86 3.38
N VAL A 75 -21.89 -6.74 2.69
CA VAL A 75 -21.19 -5.48 3.00
C VAL A 75 -21.62 -4.95 4.37
N TYR A 76 -22.90 -5.07 4.74
CA TYR A 76 -23.40 -4.71 6.07
C TYR A 76 -22.91 -5.62 7.22
N HIS A 77 -22.34 -6.79 6.93
CA HIS A 77 -21.66 -7.63 7.94
C HIS A 77 -20.35 -6.96 8.41
N TYR A 78 -19.57 -6.44 7.46
CA TYR A 78 -18.31 -5.74 7.74
C TYR A 78 -18.52 -4.27 8.15
N TYR A 79 -19.41 -3.55 7.46
CA TYR A 79 -19.54 -2.09 7.58
C TYR A 79 -20.97 -1.63 7.87
N ARG A 80 -21.14 -0.97 9.03
CA ARG A 80 -22.41 -0.32 9.42
C ARG A 80 -22.46 1.15 9.03
N SER A 81 -21.32 1.78 8.79
CA SER A 81 -21.19 3.19 8.40
C SER A 81 -20.45 3.32 7.07
N LYS A 82 -20.95 4.21 6.20
CA LYS A 82 -20.23 4.62 4.99
C LYS A 82 -18.92 5.33 5.32
N ASN A 83 -18.86 6.06 6.45
CA ASN A 83 -17.64 6.74 6.85
C ASN A 83 -16.58 5.76 7.35
N ASP A 84 -16.97 4.70 8.07
CA ASP A 84 -16.02 3.64 8.47
C ASP A 84 -15.40 2.94 7.26
N LEU A 85 -16.23 2.58 6.28
CA LEU A 85 -15.78 1.97 5.02
C LEU A 85 -14.83 2.90 4.25
N PHE A 86 -15.15 4.19 4.16
CA PHE A 86 -14.29 5.19 3.52
C PHE A 86 -12.93 5.33 4.23
N LEU A 87 -12.91 5.34 5.57
CA LEU A 87 -11.67 5.46 6.32
C LEU A 87 -10.82 4.17 6.26
N ASP A 88 -11.43 2.99 6.19
CA ASP A 88 -10.71 1.73 5.91
C ASP A 88 -10.14 1.71 4.48
N VAL A 89 -10.87 2.22 3.48
CA VAL A 89 -10.33 2.41 2.12
C VAL A 89 -9.08 3.30 2.15
N CYS A 90 -9.12 4.43 2.85
CA CYS A 90 -7.96 5.30 2.99
C CYS A 90 -6.78 4.63 3.72
N GLN A 91 -7.04 3.85 4.78
CA GLN A 91 -6.01 3.08 5.49
C GLN A 91 -5.41 1.98 4.61
N ARG A 92 -6.24 1.31 3.78
CA ARG A 92 -5.80 0.28 2.82
C ARG A 92 -4.92 0.88 1.72
N GLY A 93 -5.27 2.04 1.18
CA GLY A 93 -4.43 2.78 0.24
C GLY A 93 -3.06 3.11 0.85
N MET A 94 -3.04 3.73 2.03
CA MET A 94 -1.78 4.04 2.72
C MET A 94 -0.94 2.79 2.99
N ALA A 95 -1.56 1.66 3.33
CA ALA A 95 -0.86 0.39 3.55
C ALA A 95 -0.25 -0.20 2.26
N ILE A 96 -0.92 -0.02 1.11
CA ILE A 96 -0.39 -0.38 -0.21
C ILE A 96 0.85 0.49 -0.53
N ASP A 97 0.76 1.81 -0.33
CA ASP A 97 1.87 2.72 -0.61
C ASP A 97 3.08 2.48 0.29
N PHE A 98 2.84 2.26 1.60
CA PHE A 98 3.90 1.86 2.53
C PHE A 98 4.57 0.55 2.12
N ALA A 99 3.80 -0.46 1.70
CA ALA A 99 4.36 -1.74 1.27
C ALA A 99 5.23 -1.60 0.00
N ALA A 100 4.81 -0.78 -0.96
CA ALA A 100 5.54 -0.52 -2.19
C ALA A 100 6.91 0.15 -1.95
N VAL A 101 6.98 1.16 -1.07
CA VAL A 101 8.23 1.91 -0.82
C VAL A 101 9.10 1.31 0.29
N ALA A 102 8.61 0.36 1.09
CA ALA A 102 9.33 -0.15 2.27
C ALA A 102 10.69 -0.77 1.93
N ALA A 103 10.78 -1.59 0.88
CA ALA A 103 12.04 -2.22 0.49
C ALA A 103 13.04 -1.21 -0.12
N PRO A 104 12.66 -0.33 -1.07
CA PRO A 104 13.50 0.80 -1.50
C PRO A 104 13.99 1.70 -0.36
N ALA A 105 13.09 2.12 0.55
CA ALA A 105 13.46 3.03 1.64
C ALA A 105 14.48 2.44 2.63
N ALA A 106 14.47 1.11 2.78
CA ALA A 106 15.31 0.34 3.70
C ALA A 106 16.53 -0.35 3.05
N SER A 107 16.82 -0.08 1.77
CA SER A 107 18.02 -0.61 1.11
C SER A 107 19.31 0.05 1.63
N ARG A 108 20.47 -0.42 1.14
CA ARG A 108 21.80 0.12 1.48
C ARG A 108 22.46 0.86 0.31
N ASP A 109 21.67 1.18 -0.71
CA ASP A 109 22.13 1.94 -1.88
C ASP A 109 22.24 3.44 -1.51
N ARG A 110 22.77 4.28 -2.42
CA ARG A 110 22.80 5.73 -2.22
C ARG A 110 21.39 6.28 -2.01
N ALA A 111 21.28 7.38 -1.28
CA ALA A 111 19.99 7.99 -1.00
C ALA A 111 19.29 8.46 -2.28
N VAL A 112 20.02 8.87 -3.33
CA VAL A 112 19.39 9.18 -4.62
C VAL A 112 18.81 7.95 -5.33
N THR A 113 19.52 6.81 -5.31
CA THR A 113 19.05 5.52 -5.84
C THR A 113 17.79 5.05 -5.11
N ARG A 114 17.82 5.13 -3.78
CA ARG A 114 16.68 4.84 -2.90
C ARG A 114 15.50 5.76 -3.20
N LEU A 115 15.74 7.06 -3.37
CA LEU A 115 14.71 8.05 -3.69
C LEU A 115 14.05 7.79 -5.05
N ARG A 116 14.83 7.45 -6.08
CA ARG A 116 14.28 7.06 -7.40
C ARG A 116 13.42 5.81 -7.28
N ALA A 117 13.93 4.74 -6.67
CA ALA A 117 13.19 3.49 -6.51
C ALA A 117 11.90 3.67 -5.66
N MET A 118 11.93 4.54 -4.65
CA MET A 118 10.72 4.93 -3.90
C MET A 118 9.73 5.72 -4.76
N ALA A 119 10.21 6.63 -5.63
CA ALA A 119 9.38 7.41 -6.53
C ALA A 119 8.72 6.54 -7.61
N GLU A 120 9.48 5.64 -8.24
CA GLU A 120 8.98 4.68 -9.22
C GLU A 120 7.93 3.73 -8.60
N ALA A 121 8.18 3.25 -7.39
CA ALA A 121 7.24 2.40 -6.65
C ALA A 121 5.93 3.13 -6.31
N HIS A 122 6.00 4.38 -5.81
CA HIS A 122 4.82 5.21 -5.54
C HIS A 122 4.05 5.55 -6.81
N LEU A 123 4.73 5.95 -7.89
CA LEU A 123 4.07 6.24 -9.17
C LEU A 123 3.35 4.98 -9.70
N THR A 124 3.94 3.80 -9.53
CA THR A 124 3.30 2.52 -9.86
C THR A 124 2.01 2.31 -9.06
N THR A 125 1.96 2.63 -7.75
CA THR A 125 0.69 2.57 -6.98
C THR A 125 -0.30 3.67 -7.37
N MET A 126 0.16 4.88 -7.77
CA MET A 126 -0.74 5.93 -8.28
C MET A 126 -1.46 5.52 -9.57
N LEU A 127 -0.79 4.76 -10.44
CA LEU A 127 -1.35 4.24 -11.68
C LEU A 127 -2.26 3.02 -11.41
N GLN A 128 -1.78 2.02 -10.68
CA GLN A 128 -2.48 0.73 -10.47
C GLN A 128 -3.60 0.78 -9.42
N HIS A 129 -3.55 1.72 -8.47
CA HIS A 129 -4.47 1.80 -7.32
C HIS A 129 -5.11 3.20 -7.17
N ASN A 130 -5.25 3.92 -8.28
CA ASN A 130 -5.75 5.29 -8.40
C ASN A 130 -7.04 5.56 -7.59
N ASP A 131 -7.96 4.59 -7.53
CA ASP A 131 -9.23 4.67 -6.77
C ASP A 131 -9.01 4.87 -5.26
N PHE A 132 -8.01 4.20 -4.66
CA PHE A 132 -7.64 4.39 -3.26
C PHE A 132 -7.00 5.76 -3.03
N GLN A 133 -6.25 6.27 -4.00
CA GLN A 133 -5.56 7.56 -3.92
C GLN A 133 -6.54 8.74 -3.99
N HIS A 134 -7.60 8.63 -4.80
CA HIS A 134 -8.72 9.56 -4.76
C HIS A 134 -9.42 9.60 -3.38
N ALA A 135 -9.48 8.49 -2.65
CA ALA A 135 -10.05 8.46 -1.30
C ALA A 135 -9.12 9.13 -0.27
N ILE A 136 -7.81 8.86 -0.31
CA ILE A 136 -6.81 9.53 0.55
C ILE A 136 -6.83 11.04 0.32
N LEU A 137 -6.86 11.50 -0.94
CA LEU A 137 -6.97 12.92 -1.28
C LEU A 137 -8.26 13.55 -0.72
N GLN A 138 -9.40 12.85 -0.82
CA GLN A 138 -10.66 13.29 -0.21
C GLN A 138 -10.57 13.35 1.33
N ALA A 139 -9.84 12.44 1.98
CA ALA A 139 -9.62 12.48 3.43
C ALA A 139 -8.76 13.68 3.86
N VAL A 140 -7.67 13.97 3.12
CA VAL A 140 -6.85 15.17 3.34
C VAL A 140 -7.68 16.45 3.14
N ALA A 141 -8.48 16.54 2.08
CA ALA A 141 -9.37 17.68 1.84
C ALA A 141 -10.40 17.86 2.98
N ARG A 142 -10.98 16.77 3.50
CA ARG A 142 -11.90 16.81 4.64
C ARG A 142 -11.21 17.30 5.93
N HIS A 143 -9.97 16.90 6.17
CA HIS A 143 -9.18 17.38 7.33
C HIS A 143 -8.83 18.87 7.23
N LEU A 144 -8.44 19.33 6.04
CA LEU A 144 -8.17 20.76 5.78
C LEU A 144 -9.43 21.63 5.85
N GLY A 145 -10.62 21.05 5.61
CA GLY A 145 -11.91 21.72 5.73
C GLY A 145 -12.36 22.02 7.17
N GLY A 146 -11.69 21.46 8.19
CA GLY A 146 -11.95 21.74 9.60
C GLY A 146 -11.85 20.51 10.51
N PRO A 147 -11.86 20.71 11.85
CA PRO A 147 -11.75 19.62 12.80
C PRO A 147 -13.02 18.75 12.83
N ALA A 148 -12.90 17.51 12.38
CA ALA A 148 -13.88 16.46 12.65
C ALA A 148 -13.79 16.02 14.13
N THR A 149 -14.93 15.68 14.73
CA THR A 149 -15.05 15.35 16.16
C THR A 149 -15.55 13.93 16.39
N GLY A 150 -15.33 13.41 17.61
CA GLY A 150 -15.69 12.03 17.97
C GLY A 150 -14.90 10.98 17.19
N GLN A 151 -15.43 9.75 17.14
CA GLN A 151 -14.77 8.59 16.54
C GLN A 151 -14.38 8.81 15.07
N ASP A 152 -15.26 9.43 14.26
CA ASP A 152 -14.95 9.78 12.87
C ASP A 152 -13.73 10.73 12.76
N GLY A 153 -13.57 11.65 13.71
CA GLY A 153 -12.42 12.55 13.80
C GLY A 153 -11.13 11.85 14.21
N GLU A 154 -11.18 10.98 15.21
CA GLU A 154 -10.04 10.14 15.65
C GLU A 154 -9.56 9.22 14.52
N ARG A 155 -10.50 8.55 13.84
CA ARG A 155 -10.19 7.67 12.71
C ARG A 155 -9.62 8.43 11.51
N LEU A 156 -10.13 9.63 11.22
CA LEU A 156 -9.57 10.52 10.19
C LEU A 156 -8.16 10.99 10.56
N ALA A 157 -7.92 11.40 11.82
CA ALA A 157 -6.58 11.76 12.30
C ALA A 157 -5.59 10.59 12.18
N GLY A 158 -6.05 9.35 12.35
CA GLY A 158 -5.25 8.14 12.10
C GLY A 158 -4.80 7.99 10.63
N VAL A 159 -5.65 8.35 9.66
CA VAL A 159 -5.30 8.41 8.22
C VAL A 159 -4.28 9.50 7.95
N ILE A 160 -4.49 10.71 8.46
CA ILE A 160 -3.55 11.84 8.29
C ILE A 160 -2.18 11.50 8.89
N ALA A 161 -2.15 10.96 10.11
CA ALA A 161 -0.91 10.53 10.73
C ALA A 161 -0.19 9.40 9.96
N ALA A 162 -0.91 8.53 9.23
CA ALA A 162 -0.30 7.55 8.34
C ALA A 162 0.32 8.23 7.10
N ARG A 163 -0.40 9.16 6.48
CA ARG A 163 0.05 10.00 5.37
C ARG A 163 1.28 10.85 5.74
N ASP A 164 1.36 11.37 6.95
CA ASP A 164 2.51 12.16 7.43
C ASP A 164 3.73 11.28 7.72
N ARG A 165 3.54 10.07 8.28
CA ARG A 165 4.61 9.07 8.39
C ARG A 165 5.16 8.64 7.03
N TYR A 166 4.33 8.69 5.99
CA TYR A 166 4.71 8.36 4.61
C TYR A 166 5.51 9.49 3.95
N GLU A 167 5.05 10.75 4.04
CA GLU A 167 5.84 11.93 3.62
C GLU A 167 7.21 11.95 4.33
N MET A 168 7.25 11.59 5.61
CA MET A 168 8.48 11.48 6.39
C MET A 168 9.45 10.37 5.94
N LEU A 169 9.08 9.44 5.06
CA LEU A 169 10.06 8.55 4.40
C LEU A 169 10.81 9.35 3.32
N PHE A 170 10.09 9.87 2.33
CA PHE A 170 10.65 10.67 1.23
C PHE A 170 11.46 11.87 1.73
N ARG A 171 10.96 12.59 2.73
CA ARG A 171 11.67 13.74 3.32
C ARG A 171 13.03 13.38 3.94
N ARG A 172 13.15 12.18 4.53
CA ARG A 172 14.44 11.71 5.07
C ARG A 172 15.40 11.33 3.95
N THR A 173 14.95 10.53 2.98
CA THR A 173 15.78 10.11 1.85
C THR A 173 16.24 11.30 0.98
N LEU A 174 15.39 12.32 0.80
CA LEU A 174 15.78 13.61 0.19
C LEU A 174 16.89 14.32 0.98
N ALA A 175 16.78 14.40 2.31
CA ALA A 175 17.79 15.04 3.15
C ALA A 175 19.11 14.24 3.20
N GLU A 176 19.03 12.90 3.16
CA GLU A 176 20.17 12.00 3.01
C GLU A 176 20.89 12.26 1.67
N ALA A 177 20.16 12.35 0.55
CA ALA A 177 20.74 12.60 -0.77
C ALA A 177 21.35 14.01 -0.93
N VAL A 178 20.81 15.02 -0.24
CA VAL A 178 21.44 16.36 -0.15
C VAL A 178 22.72 16.31 0.71
N ALA A 179 22.76 15.48 1.76
CA ALA A 179 23.95 15.31 2.60
C ALA A 179 25.06 14.46 1.94
N GLU A 180 24.68 13.53 1.08
CA GLU A 180 25.59 12.76 0.21
C GLU A 180 26.15 13.62 -0.95
N GLY A 181 25.47 14.71 -1.31
CA GLY A 181 25.88 15.65 -2.37
C GLY A 181 25.25 15.37 -3.74
N ASP A 182 24.39 14.35 -3.83
CA ASP A 182 23.74 13.90 -5.08
C ASP A 182 22.62 14.85 -5.55
N LEU A 183 22.02 15.60 -4.61
CA LEU A 183 21.01 16.63 -4.90
C LEU A 183 21.53 18.01 -4.49
N ALA A 184 21.35 18.99 -5.39
CA ALA A 184 21.59 20.40 -5.08
C ALA A 184 20.66 20.86 -3.93
N GLY A 185 21.24 21.17 -2.78
CA GLY A 185 20.51 21.58 -1.58
C GLY A 185 19.75 22.90 -1.76
N TRP A 186 18.47 22.82 -2.09
CA TRP A 186 17.56 23.97 -2.10
C TRP A 186 17.44 24.61 -0.71
N ALA A 187 17.25 25.93 -0.68
CA ALA A 187 17.22 26.72 0.55
C ALA A 187 16.10 26.33 1.55
N ASP A 188 15.06 25.61 1.09
CA ASP A 188 14.09 24.95 1.96
C ASP A 188 13.77 23.52 1.48
N ALA A 189 14.41 22.53 2.08
CA ALA A 189 14.13 21.11 1.86
C ALA A 189 12.68 20.70 2.24
N SER A 190 11.99 21.48 3.09
CA SER A 190 10.58 21.31 3.42
C SER A 190 9.68 21.62 2.22
N LEU A 191 10.03 22.64 1.43
CA LEU A 191 9.38 22.98 0.17
C LEU A 191 9.72 21.96 -0.91
N THR A 192 10.99 21.57 -1.05
CA THR A 192 11.41 20.54 -2.04
C THR A 192 10.69 19.22 -1.84
N GLY A 193 10.59 18.71 -0.60
CA GLY A 193 9.86 17.47 -0.33
C GLY A 193 8.36 17.52 -0.67
N LYS A 194 7.73 18.68 -0.45
CA LYS A 194 6.33 18.92 -0.85
C LYS A 194 6.16 19.02 -2.35
N ALA A 195 7.08 19.70 -3.05
CA ALA A 195 7.06 19.81 -4.51
C ALA A 195 7.30 18.44 -5.18
N PHE A 196 8.25 17.66 -4.67
CA PHE A 196 8.54 16.29 -5.09
C PHE A 196 7.28 15.40 -4.97
N LEU A 197 6.67 15.36 -3.78
CA LEU A 197 5.44 14.59 -3.59
C LEU A 197 4.25 15.16 -4.38
N ALA A 198 4.17 16.47 -4.65
CA ALA A 198 3.13 17.02 -5.51
C ALA A 198 3.25 16.53 -6.97
N VAL A 199 4.47 16.36 -7.48
CA VAL A 199 4.71 15.68 -8.78
C VAL A 199 4.31 14.22 -8.70
N LEU A 200 4.76 13.48 -7.68
CA LEU A 200 4.48 12.05 -7.57
C LEU A 200 2.99 11.72 -7.43
N ASN A 201 2.23 12.55 -6.69
CA ASN A 201 0.77 12.40 -6.56
C ASN A 201 0.00 12.91 -7.80
N ALA A 202 0.62 13.63 -8.73
CA ALA A 202 -0.07 14.26 -9.86
C ALA A 202 -0.96 13.32 -10.71
N PRO A 203 -0.60 12.04 -10.96
CA PRO A 203 -1.45 11.11 -11.71
C PRO A 203 -2.87 10.94 -11.15
N VAL A 204 -3.12 11.20 -9.86
CA VAL A 204 -4.48 11.15 -9.28
C VAL A 204 -5.46 12.16 -9.90
N PHE A 205 -4.95 13.20 -10.59
CA PHE A 205 -5.80 14.21 -11.23
C PHE A 205 -6.09 13.95 -12.71
N TRP A 206 -5.22 13.20 -13.42
CA TRP A 206 -5.26 13.11 -14.88
C TRP A 206 -5.06 11.71 -15.47
N TYR A 207 -4.42 10.77 -14.75
CA TYR A 207 -4.17 9.43 -15.29
C TYR A 207 -5.46 8.61 -15.39
N ARG A 208 -5.63 7.97 -16.54
CA ARG A 208 -6.66 6.96 -16.82
C ARG A 208 -6.00 5.93 -17.73
N GLU A 209 -6.07 4.65 -17.35
CA GLU A 209 -5.56 3.56 -18.19
C GLU A 209 -6.25 3.57 -19.55
N GLN A 210 -5.49 3.45 -20.64
CA GLN A 210 -6.05 3.40 -21.99
C GLN A 210 -6.28 1.93 -22.44
N PRO A 211 -7.30 1.64 -23.27
CA PRO A 211 -7.64 0.26 -23.67
C PRO A 211 -6.54 -0.51 -24.42
N ASN A 212 -5.48 0.17 -24.86
CA ASN A 212 -4.33 -0.38 -25.57
C ASN A 212 -2.99 -0.04 -24.89
N GLU A 213 -3.00 0.46 -23.65
CA GLU A 213 -1.81 0.79 -22.89
C GLU A 213 -1.10 -0.48 -22.42
N THR A 214 0.19 -0.60 -22.72
CA THR A 214 0.99 -1.75 -22.30
C THR A 214 1.70 -1.47 -20.97
N GLU A 215 2.17 -2.54 -20.34
CA GLU A 215 3.03 -2.41 -19.16
C GLU A 215 4.39 -1.76 -19.49
N ALA A 216 4.81 -1.70 -20.76
CA ALA A 216 5.97 -0.92 -21.16
C ALA A 216 5.67 0.59 -21.17
N ASP A 217 4.49 1.00 -21.65
CA ASP A 217 4.05 2.40 -21.68
C ASP A 217 3.89 2.94 -20.26
N ARG A 218 3.28 2.17 -19.35
CA ARG A 218 3.18 2.53 -17.92
C ARG A 218 4.54 2.70 -17.27
N ARG A 219 5.49 1.77 -17.49
CA ARG A 219 6.86 1.91 -16.96
C ARG A 219 7.59 3.12 -17.54
N ALA A 220 7.38 3.44 -18.82
CA ALA A 220 7.94 4.65 -19.42
C ALA A 220 7.38 5.91 -18.75
N LEU A 221 6.07 5.99 -18.53
CA LEU A 221 5.42 7.10 -17.83
C LEU A 221 5.89 7.24 -16.37
N VAL A 222 6.02 6.12 -15.65
CA VAL A 222 6.59 6.07 -14.29
C VAL A 222 8.02 6.61 -14.28
N ARG A 223 8.88 6.17 -15.21
CA ARG A 223 10.28 6.62 -15.30
C ARG A 223 10.38 8.11 -15.65
N GLU A 224 9.58 8.61 -16.60
CA GLU A 224 9.55 10.03 -16.97
C GLU A 224 9.12 10.93 -15.79
N LEU A 225 8.10 10.53 -15.03
CA LEU A 225 7.65 11.28 -13.84
C LEU A 225 8.66 11.23 -12.69
N ALA A 226 9.34 10.08 -12.48
CA ALA A 226 10.43 9.97 -11.51
C ALA A 226 11.63 10.85 -11.91
N LEU A 227 12.01 10.85 -13.19
CA LEU A 227 13.05 11.69 -13.77
C LEU A 227 12.74 13.19 -13.60
N PHE A 228 11.51 13.61 -13.91
CA PHE A 228 11.06 14.99 -13.69
C PHE A 228 11.13 15.37 -12.19
N ALA A 229 10.70 14.47 -11.30
CA ALA A 229 10.75 14.69 -9.86
C ALA A 229 12.19 14.81 -9.34
N LEU A 230 13.14 13.96 -9.78
CA LEU A 230 14.54 14.02 -9.35
C LEU A 230 15.28 15.25 -9.90
N ARG A 231 15.06 15.64 -11.17
CA ARG A 231 15.55 16.93 -11.70
C ARG A 231 14.98 18.11 -10.90
N GLY A 232 13.68 18.09 -10.59
CA GLY A 232 13.03 19.09 -9.75
C GLY A 232 13.56 19.13 -8.31
N ALA A 233 14.05 18.00 -7.78
CA ALA A 233 14.73 17.92 -6.50
C ALA A 233 16.19 18.39 -6.54
N GLY A 234 16.74 18.74 -7.70
CA GLY A 234 18.10 19.26 -7.86
C GLY A 234 19.17 18.23 -8.21
N ALA A 235 18.79 17.04 -8.72
CA ALA A 235 19.76 16.09 -9.27
C ALA A 235 20.52 16.72 -10.46
N SER A 236 21.85 16.57 -10.48
CA SER A 236 22.67 17.02 -11.62
C SER A 236 22.53 16.07 -12.81
N GLU A 237 22.84 16.52 -14.03
CA GLU A 237 22.75 15.67 -15.22
C GLU A 237 23.64 14.41 -15.12
N ALA A 238 24.80 14.47 -14.46
CA ALA A 238 25.63 13.28 -14.22
C ALA A 238 24.95 12.25 -13.28
N ILE A 239 24.20 12.73 -12.27
CA ILE A 239 23.41 11.87 -11.38
C ILE A 239 22.18 11.30 -12.13
N ILE A 240 21.60 12.06 -13.05
CA ILE A 240 20.52 11.60 -13.92
C ILE A 240 21.02 10.55 -14.93
N GLU A 241 22.22 10.72 -15.50
CA GLU A 241 22.86 9.74 -16.38
C GLU A 241 23.22 8.45 -15.63
N GLU A 242 23.64 8.54 -14.37
CA GLU A 242 23.89 7.37 -13.51
C GLU A 242 22.60 6.62 -13.13
N GLU A 243 21.56 7.33 -12.68
CA GLU A 243 20.33 6.71 -12.17
C GLU A 243 19.31 6.30 -13.24
N PHE A 244 19.32 6.96 -14.40
CA PHE A 244 18.37 6.73 -15.49
C PHE A 244 19.05 6.33 -16.82
N GLY A 245 20.33 5.95 -16.77
CA GLY A 245 21.10 5.42 -17.90
C GLY A 245 20.46 4.23 -18.63
N SER A 246 20.98 3.94 -19.83
CA SER A 246 20.38 3.08 -20.87
C SER A 246 19.93 1.68 -20.42
#